data_AF-A0A3D0R386-F1
#
_entry.id   AF-A0A3D0R386-F1
#
_cell.length_a   1.000
_cell.length_b   1.000
_cell.length_c   1.000
_cell.angle_alpha   90.00
_cell.angle_beta   90.00
_cell.angle_gamma   90.00
#
_symmetry.space_group_name_H-M   'P 1'
#
loop_
_entity.id
_entity.type
_entity.pdbx_description
1 polymer ?
#
loop_
_entity_poly.entity_id
_entity_poly.type
_entity_poly.pdbx_seq_one_letter_code
_entity_poly.pdbx_strand_id
1 'polypeptide(L)' 'PDWNALLGAALLGTDRRTPPGMPVGRDPADALLDAAAVSTVRRRAGLRPATARPGPVPAPEDARPP' A
#
# COMPACT_ATOMS: atom_id res chain seq x y z
N PRO A 1 11.59 6.31 3.30
CA PRO A 1 10.90 5.76 4.50
C PRO A 1 10.84 4.24 4.36
N ASP A 2 10.92 3.51 5.47
CA ASP A 2 10.73 2.05 5.48
C ASP A 2 9.29 1.69 5.06
N TRP A 3 9.12 0.61 4.30
CA TRP A 3 7.81 0.20 3.78
C TRP A 3 6.85 -0.22 4.89
N ASN A 4 7.34 -0.96 5.90
CA ASN A 4 6.49 -1.41 7.00
C ASN A 4 6.03 -0.23 7.87
N ALA A 5 6.86 0.79 8.01
CA ALA A 5 6.48 2.03 8.70
C ALA A 5 5.34 2.77 7.98
N LEU A 6 5.38 2.86 6.64
CA LEU A 6 4.28 3.45 5.84
C LEU A 6 2.99 2.64 5.97
N LEU A 7 3.09 1.30 5.87
CA LEU A 7 1.94 0.41 5.99
C LEU A 7 1.29 0.51 7.39
N GLY A 8 2.10 0.53 8.44
CA GLY A 8 1.61 0.66 9.81
C GLY A 8 0.86 1.98 10.05
N ALA A 9 1.31 3.07 9.44
CA ALA A 9 0.60 4.35 9.52
C ALA A 9 -0.70 4.36 8.71
N ALA A 10 -0.73 3.72 7.53
CA ALA A 10 -1.95 3.61 6.73
C ALA A 10 -3.03 2.78 7.44
N LEU A 11 -2.66 1.66 8.06
CA LEU A 11 -3.60 0.76 8.74
C LEU A 11 -4.18 1.36 10.03
N LEU A 12 -3.39 2.14 10.77
CA LEU A 12 -3.85 2.78 12.02
C LEU A 12 -4.47 4.16 11.79
N GLY A 13 -4.22 4.75 10.62
CA GLY A 13 -4.53 6.15 10.31
C GLY A 13 -3.40 7.09 10.73
N THR A 14 -3.15 8.10 9.90
CA THR A 14 -2.03 9.04 10.07
C THR A 14 -2.15 9.93 11.30
N ASP A 15 -3.38 10.15 11.79
CA ASP A 15 -3.65 10.86 13.05
C ASP A 15 -3.22 10.05 14.27
N ARG A 16 -3.36 8.72 14.23
CA ARG A 16 -2.96 7.82 15.31
C ARG A 16 -1.50 7.44 15.24
N ARG A 17 -0.95 7.37 14.03
CA ARG A 17 0.45 7.03 13.78
C ARG A 17 0.99 7.85 12.63
N THR A 18 1.66 8.95 12.97
CA THR A 18 2.32 9.79 11.96
C THR A 18 3.48 9.02 11.33
N PRO A 19 3.52 8.88 10.00
CA PRO A 19 4.63 8.24 9.32
C PRO A 19 5.90 9.10 9.44
N PRO A 20 7.10 8.51 9.55
CA PRO A 20 8.33 9.28 9.72
C PRO A 20 8.72 10.04 8.43
N GLY A 21 9.20 11.28 8.60
CA GLY A 21 9.74 12.10 7.51
C GLY A 21 8.68 12.80 6.65
N MET A 22 7.48 13.04 7.20
CA MET A 22 6.42 13.76 6.50
C MET A 22 6.74 15.27 6.41
N PRO A 23 6.48 15.92 5.26
CA PRO A 23 6.67 17.35 5.10
C PRO A 23 5.70 18.14 6.00
N VAL A 24 6.20 19.22 6.59
CA VAL A 24 5.40 20.13 7.41
C VAL A 24 4.41 20.91 6.54
N GLY A 25 3.18 21.09 7.02
CA GLY A 25 2.16 21.90 6.35
C GLY A 25 1.39 21.18 5.24
N ARG A 26 1.60 19.86 5.08
CA ARG A 26 0.83 19.03 4.17
C ARG A 26 -0.08 18.08 4.95
N ASP A 27 -1.21 17.72 4.34
CA ASP A 27 -2.05 16.64 4.85
C ASP A 27 -1.23 15.35 5.03
N PRO A 28 -1.25 14.73 6.23
CA PRO A 28 -0.47 13.54 6.52
C PRO A 28 -0.81 12.32 5.64
N ALA A 29 -2.06 12.17 5.21
CA ALA A 29 -2.48 11.06 4.36
C ALA A 29 -1.96 11.25 2.93
N ASP A 30 -2.07 12.45 2.37
CA ASP A 30 -1.50 12.78 1.05
C ASP A 30 0.02 12.55 1.03
N ALA A 31 0.71 13.02 2.07
CA ALA A 31 2.15 12.86 2.18
C ALA A 31 2.56 11.38 2.32
N LEU A 32 1.74 10.56 2.99
CA LEU A 32 1.91 9.10 3.02
C LEU A 32 1.78 8.47 1.64
N LEU A 33 0.76 8.86 0.87
CA LEU A 33 0.51 8.31 -0.45
C LEU A 33 1.66 8.62 -1.42
N ASP A 34 2.17 9.85 -1.39
CA ASP A 34 3.34 10.24 -2.20
C ASP A 34 4.59 9.45 -1.82
N ALA A 35 4.86 9.30 -0.52
CA ALA A 35 5.99 8.50 -0.05
C ALA A 35 5.88 7.03 -0.47
N ALA A 36 4.67 6.46 -0.43
CA ALA A 36 4.40 5.09 -0.88
C ALA A 36 4.56 4.94 -2.40
N ALA A 37 4.12 5.93 -3.18
CA ALA A 37 4.30 5.95 -4.63
C ALA A 37 5.79 5.94 -5.00
N VAL A 38 6.59 6.84 -4.42
CA VAL A 38 8.04 6.89 -4.64
C VAL A 38 8.73 5.58 -4.23
N SER A 39 8.38 5.03 -3.07
CA SER A 39 8.92 3.75 -2.60
C SER A 39 8.62 2.60 -3.58
N THR A 40 7.39 2.56 -4.10
CA THR A 40 6.96 1.56 -5.08
C THR A 40 7.72 1.70 -6.39
N VAL A 41 7.87 2.93 -6.91
CA VAL A 41 8.65 3.20 -8.13
C VAL A 41 10.10 2.79 -7.92
N ARG A 42 10.75 3.19 -6.83
CA ARG A 42 12.15 2.79 -6.55
C ARG A 42 12.32 1.27 -6.52
N ARG A 43 11.35 0.54 -5.98
CA ARG A 43 11.39 -0.93 -5.94
C ARG A 43 11.13 -1.57 -7.31
N ARG A 44 10.30 -0.96 -8.16
CA ARG A 44 9.85 -1.55 -9.44
C ARG A 44 10.57 -1.02 -10.67
N ALA A 45 11.20 0.15 -10.60
CA ALA A 45 11.87 0.76 -11.73
C ALA A 45 12.94 -0.19 -12.29
N GLY A 46 12.87 -0.44 -13.60
CA GLY A 46 13.78 -1.35 -14.29
C GLY A 46 13.49 -2.85 -14.13
N LEU A 47 12.49 -3.25 -13.32
CA LEU A 47 12.07 -4.65 -13.25
C LEU A 47 11.26 -5.03 -14.48
N ARG A 48 11.54 -6.22 -15.03
CA ARG A 48 10.65 -6.83 -16.03
C ARG A 48 9.42 -7.43 -15.34
N PRO A 49 8.23 -7.36 -15.96
CA PRO A 49 7.05 -8.06 -15.45
C PRO A 49 7.36 -9.55 -15.25
N ALA A 50 6.93 -10.09 -14.11
CA ALA A 50 7.03 -11.53 -13.87
C ALA A 50 6.04 -12.28 -14.76
N THR A 51 6.35 -13.54 -15.06
CA THR A 51 5.41 -14.44 -15.73
C THR A 51 4.12 -14.54 -14.93
N ALA A 52 2.97 -14.49 -15.62
CA ALA A 52 1.67 -14.64 -14.98
C ALA A 52 1.57 -15.98 -14.25
N ARG A 53 1.02 -15.96 -13.03
CA ARG A 53 0.67 -17.18 -12.29
C ARG A 53 -0.69 -17.69 -12.80
N PRO A 54 -1.00 -18.99 -12.62
CA PRO A 54 -2.35 -19.50 -12.87
C PRO A 54 -3.38 -18.65 -12.11
N GLY A 55 -4.54 -18.44 -12.75
CA GLY A 55 -5.66 -17.76 -12.10
C GLY A 55 -6.12 -18.52 -10.84
N PRO A 56 -6.74 -17.82 -9.86
CA PRO A 56 -7.37 -18.50 -8.74
C PRO A 56 -8.48 -19.43 -9.24
N VAL A 57 -8.74 -20.51 -8.51
CA VAL A 57 -9.95 -21.32 -8.73
C VAL A 57 -11.20 -20.47 -8.45
N PRO A 58 -12.33 -20.75 -9.12
CA PRO A 58 -13.59 -20.10 -8.80
C PRO A 58 -13.92 -20.18 -7.30
N ALA A 59 -14.53 -19.12 -6.76
CA ALA A 59 -15.01 -19.14 -5.39
C ALA A 59 -16.08 -20.22 -5.22
N PRO A 60 -16.19 -20.86 -4.04
CA PRO A 60 -17.30 -21.76 -3.73
C PRO A 60 -18.65 -21.04 -3.84
N GLU A 61 -19.71 -21.80 -4.10
CA GLU A 61 -21.08 -21.27 -4.08
C GLU A 61 -21.43 -20.67 -2.71
N ASP A 62 -22.14 -19.53 -2.72
CA ASP A 62 -22.60 -18.89 -1.49
C ASP A 62 -23.80 -19.65 -0.93
N ALA A 63 -23.64 -20.21 0.26
CA ALA A 63 -24.69 -20.98 0.93
C ALA A 63 -25.76 -20.10 1.60
N ARG A 64 -25.58 -18.77 1.64
CA ARG A 64 -26.56 -17.88 2.26
C ARG A 64 -27.82 -17.78 1.38
N PRO A 65 -29.01 -17.76 2.00
CA PRO A 65 -30.24 -17.46 1.27
C PRO A 65 -30.22 -16.02 0.72
N PRO A 66 -30.95 -15.76 -0.38
CA PRO A 66 -31.08 -14.43 -0.96
C PRO A 66 -31.72 -13.41 -0.01
#